data_AF-A0A7K2WC82-F1
#
_entry.id   AF-A0A7K2WC82-F1
#
_cell.length_a   1.000
_cell.length_b   1.000
_cell.length_c   1.000
_cell.angle_alpha   90.00
_cell.angle_beta   90.00
_cell.angle_gamma   90.00
#
_symmetry.space_group_name_H-M   'P 1'
#
loop_
_entity.id
_entity.type
_entity.pdbx_description
1 polymer ?
#
loop_
_entity_poly.entity_id
_entity_poly.type
_entity_poly.pdbx_seq_one_letter_code
_entity_poly.pdbx_strand_id
1 'polypeptide(L)' 'MRTVRDTTRLRPRAPPVPQPCPPCDSLTLVETQHQLYIDCTTCEAMFTREELALAARIAAAALEAGAA' A
#
# COMPACT_ATOMS: atom_id res chain seq x y z
N MET A 1 35.00 26.26 16.45
CA MET A 1 34.36 25.39 15.43
C MET A 1 33.28 24.57 16.12
N ARG A 2 32.01 24.74 15.75
CA ARG A 2 30.88 23.95 16.29
C ARG A 2 30.58 22.80 15.34
N THR A 3 30.77 21.56 15.79
CA THR A 3 30.40 20.36 15.03
C THR A 3 28.87 20.27 14.98
N VAL A 4 28.29 20.48 13.80
CA VAL A 4 26.86 20.20 13.54
C VAL A 4 26.67 18.68 13.68
N ARG A 5 26.03 18.25 14.78
CA ARG A 5 25.86 16.82 15.12
C ARG A 5 24.49 16.23 14.77
N ASP A 6 23.62 16.99 14.11
CA ASP A 6 22.30 16.50 13.71
C ASP A 6 22.17 16.54 12.19
N THR A 7 22.68 15.48 11.54
CA THR A 7 22.17 15.09 10.24
C THR A 7 20.82 14.42 10.49
N THR A 8 19.73 15.20 10.41
CA THR A 8 18.36 14.67 10.44
C THR A 8 18.27 13.48 9.49
N ARG A 9 18.15 12.26 10.03
CA ARG A 9 18.03 11.04 9.21
C ARG A 9 16.69 11.08 8.50
N LEU A 10 16.69 11.54 7.26
CA LEU A 10 15.54 11.43 6.37
C LEU A 10 15.36 9.96 6.02
N ARG A 11 14.26 9.35 6.48
CA ARG A 11 13.85 8.04 5.96
C ARG A 11 13.08 8.24 4.65
N PRO A 12 13.30 7.38 3.64
CA PRO A 12 12.47 7.39 2.45
C PRO A 12 11.01 7.19 2.85
N ARG A 13 10.14 8.11 2.44
CA ARG A 13 8.69 7.96 2.64
C ARG A 13 8.18 7.03 1.55
N ALA A 14 7.68 5.87 1.95
CA ALA A 14 7.01 4.96 1.03
C ALA A 14 5.62 5.53 0.67
N PRO A 15 5.26 5.63 -0.63
CA PRO A 15 3.96 6.13 -1.03
C PRO A 15 2.82 5.19 -0.60
N PRO A 16 1.70 5.72 -0.10
CA PRO A 16 0.51 4.92 0.18
C PRO A 16 -0.18 4.53 -1.12
N VAL A 17 -0.74 3.32 -1.14
CA VAL A 17 -1.57 2.83 -2.26
C VAL A 17 -3.04 3.11 -1.92
N PRO A 18 -3.80 3.81 -2.79
CA PRO A 18 -5.17 4.26 -2.50
C PRO A 18 -6.24 3.14 -2.56
N GLN A 19 -5.82 1.87 -2.60
CA GLN A 19 -6.71 0.72 -2.72
C GLN A 19 -6.87 0.05 -1.35
N PRO A 20 -8.05 -0.52 -1.02
CA PRO A 20 -8.19 -1.31 0.19
C PRO A 20 -7.46 -2.65 0.05
N CYS A 21 -6.98 -3.18 1.16
CA CYS A 21 -6.37 -4.50 1.23
C CYS A 21 -7.44 -5.60 1.02
N PRO A 22 -7.32 -6.50 0.03
CA PRO A 22 -8.34 -7.50 -0.27
C PRO A 22 -8.77 -8.40 0.92
N PRO A 23 -7.87 -8.85 1.82
CA PRO A 23 -8.25 -9.71 2.95
C PRO A 23 -8.81 -8.97 4.17
N CYS A 24 -8.47 -7.70 4.38
CA CYS A 24 -8.79 -7.01 5.65
C CYS A 24 -9.45 -5.63 5.47
N ASP A 25 -9.69 -5.21 4.22
CA ASP A 25 -10.27 -3.92 3.83
C ASP A 25 -9.55 -2.66 4.37
N SER A 26 -8.36 -2.82 4.95
CA SER A 26 -7.61 -1.69 5.48
C SER A 26 -6.97 -0.85 4.36
N LEU A 27 -6.98 0.48 4.51
CA LEU A 27 -6.32 1.44 3.59
C LEU A 27 -4.85 1.68 3.96
N THR A 28 -4.16 0.61 4.37
CA THR A 28 -2.79 0.67 4.90
C THR A 28 -1.78 -0.03 3.99
N LEU A 29 -2.09 -0.11 2.70
CA LEU A 29 -1.16 -0.62 1.70
C LEU A 29 -0.05 0.40 1.41
N VAL A 30 1.19 -0.06 1.43
CA VAL A 30 2.38 0.76 1.25
C VAL A 30 3.26 0.15 0.16
N GLU A 31 3.69 0.98 -0.79
CA GLU A 31 4.60 0.55 -1.85
C GLU A 31 6.04 0.92 -1.49
N THR A 32 6.91 -0.08 -1.40
CA THR A 32 8.35 0.13 -1.22
C THR A 32 9.04 0.16 -2.58
N GLN A 33 9.62 1.29 -2.99
CA GLN A 33 10.13 1.50 -4.37
C GLN A 33 11.19 0.50 -4.87
N HIS A 34 11.86 -0.22 -3.96
CA HIS A 34 12.87 -1.22 -4.31
C HIS A 34 12.36 -2.66 -4.20
N GLN A 35 11.08 -2.85 -3.89
CA GLN A 35 10.44 -4.15 -3.75
C GLN A 35 9.39 -4.33 -4.84
N LEU A 36 9.22 -5.60 -5.23
CA LEU A 36 8.19 -6.02 -6.19
C LEU A 36 6.80 -6.08 -5.55
N TYR A 37 6.75 -6.15 -4.23
CA TYR A 37 5.55 -6.36 -3.45
C TYR A 37 5.11 -5.07 -2.74
N ILE A 38 3.80 -4.97 -2.55
CA ILE A 38 3.09 -3.94 -1.82
C ILE A 38 2.57 -4.60 -0.55
N ASP A 39 2.87 -3.97 0.58
CA ASP A 39 2.67 -4.57 1.89
C ASP A 39 1.46 -3.93 2.58
N CYS A 40 0.63 -4.73 3.22
CA CYS A 40 -0.38 -4.21 4.15
C CYS A 40 0.20 -4.13 5.56
N THR A 41 0.26 -2.94 6.15
CA THR A 41 0.81 -2.79 7.51
C THR A 41 -0.11 -3.32 8.61
N THR A 42 -1.35 -3.73 8.27
CA THR A 42 -2.33 -4.23 9.25
C THR A 42 -2.35 -5.76 9.31
N CYS A 43 -2.38 -6.44 8.15
CA CYS A 43 -2.44 -7.90 8.08
C CYS A 43 -1.15 -8.56 7.60
N GLU A 44 -0.11 -7.76 7.31
CA GLU A 44 1.22 -8.21 6.84
C GLU A 44 1.18 -9.01 5.53
N ALA A 45 0.05 -9.02 4.83
CA ALA A 45 -0.07 -9.63 3.52
C ALA A 45 0.70 -8.81 2.47
N MET A 46 1.30 -9.53 1.52
CA MET A 46 2.11 -8.98 0.44
C MET A 46 1.41 -9.25 -0.89
N PHE A 47 1.34 -8.23 -1.74
CA PHE A 47 0.66 -8.30 -3.03
C PHE A 47 1.52 -7.72 -4.13
N THR A 48 1.40 -8.27 -5.34
CA THR A 48 1.91 -7.63 -6.55
C THR A 48 0.94 -6.56 -7.06
N ARG A 49 1.44 -5.66 -7.91
CA ARG A 49 0.61 -4.66 -8.58
C ARG A 49 -0.51 -5.30 -9.42
N GLU A 50 -0.27 -6.45 -10.03
CA GLU A 50 -1.25 -7.16 -10.85
C GLU A 50 -2.37 -7.77 -10.01
N GLU A 51 -2.04 -8.37 -8.87
CA GLU A 51 -3.03 -8.92 -7.92
C GLU A 51 -3.94 -7.82 -7.36
N LEU A 52 -3.38 -6.67 -6.99
CA LEU A 52 -4.18 -5.52 -6.54
C LEU A 52 -5.08 -4.99 -7.66
N ALA A 53 -4.57 -4.88 -8.89
CA ALA A 53 -5.38 -4.47 -10.03
C ALA A 53 -6.54 -5.43 -10.31
N LEU A 54 -6.32 -6.74 -10.15
CA LEU A 54 -7.39 -7.75 -10.26
C LEU A 54 -8.42 -7.59 -9.14
N ALA A 55 -7.96 -7.44 -7.89
CA ALA A 55 -8.84 -7.25 -6.74
C ALA A 55 -9.71 -5.99 -6.87
N ALA A 56 -9.14 -4.88 -7.36
CA ALA A 56 -9.89 -3.66 -7.61
C ALA A 56 -11.01 -3.84 -8.65
N ARG A 57 -10.76 -4.61 -9.71
CA ARG A 57 -11.78 -4.93 -10.72
C ARG A 57 -12.89 -5.80 -10.14
N ILE A 58 -12.56 -6.79 -9.32
CA ILE A 58 -13.54 -7.65 -8.65
C ILE A 58 -14.41 -6.82 -7.70
N ALA A 59 -13.79 -5.95 -6.90
CA ALA A 59 -14.50 -5.07 -5.97
C ALA A 59 -15.45 -4.10 -6.71
N ALA A 60 -15.00 -3.50 -7.81
CA ALA A 60 -15.85 -2.66 -8.66
C ALA A 60 -17.05 -3.43 -9.22
N ALA A 61 -16.83 -4.63 -9.75
CA ALA A 61 -17.91 -5.48 -10.28
C ALA A 61 -18.91 -5.90 -9.19
N ALA A 62 -18.44 -6.18 -7.97
CA ALA A 62 -19.30 -6.51 -6.83
C ALA A 62 -20.18 -5.32 -6.40
N LEU A 63 -19.63 -4.09 -6.42
CA LEU A 63 -20.39 -2.88 -6.15
C LEU A 63 -21.48 -2.63 -7.20
N GLU A 64 -21.18 -2.84 -8.48
CA GLU A 64 -22.17 -2.74 -9.56
C GLU A 64 -23.28 -3.79 -9.43
N ALA A 65 -22.93 -5.03 -9.06
CA ALA A 65 -23.89 -6.12 -8.89
C ALA A 65 -24.80 -5.95 -7.66
N GLY A 66 -24.31 -5.30 -6.60
CA GLY A 66 -25.08 -5.01 -5.38
C GLY A 66 -25.87 -3.70 -5.41
N ALA A 67 -25.68 -2.86 -6.44
CA ALA A 67 -26.39 -1.59 -6.62
C ALA A 67 -27.67 -1.71 -7.49
N ALA A 68 -28.04 -2.94 -7.87
CA ALA A 68 -29.29 -3.28 -8.56
C ALA A 68 -30.31 -3.90 -7.59
#